data_AF-A0A7I8J9H9-F1
#
_entry.id   AF-A0A7I8J9H9-F1
#
_cell.length_a   1.000
_cell.length_b   1.000
_cell.length_c   1.000
_cell.angle_alpha   90.00
_cell.angle_beta   90.00
_cell.angle_gamma   90.00
#
_symmetry.space_group_name_H-M   'P 1'
#
loop_
_entity.id
_entity.type
_entity.pdbx_description
1 polymer ?
#
loop_
_entity_poly.entity_id
_entity_poly.type
_entity_poly.pdbx_seq_one_letter_code
_entity_poly.pdbx_strand_id
1 'polypeptide(L)'
;MKTPDTFSLWRNGEENESNSSASSSLMAVLATVLVVSIVFYFFRRTKNGAYLLPPGPRGLPLLGSLPFLRSDLHVYFAELARTYGPVMSLRLGAKLCVVLSSPEAVKEALRDQDVVFANRDVPMVGFVYSYGGKNLALAPYGPHWRMLRKVSARELFNPATIDSLSVPRQDEIRRMVEEIRGRQASP
;
A
#
# COMPACT_ATOMS: atom_id res chain seq x y z
N MET A 1 -49.01 48.84 -19.61
CA MET A 1 -48.04 48.21 -18.69
C MET A 1 -48.81 47.20 -17.86
N LYS A 2 -48.70 45.90 -18.17
CA LYS A 2 -49.57 44.84 -17.61
C LYS A 2 -48.87 44.29 -16.37
N THR A 3 -49.46 44.43 -15.18
CA THR A 3 -48.90 43.86 -13.95
C THR A 3 -48.99 42.34 -14.02
N PRO A 4 -47.93 41.59 -13.66
CA PRO A 4 -47.98 40.14 -13.63
C PRO A 4 -49.03 39.68 -12.61
N ASP A 5 -49.77 38.64 -12.98
CA ASP A 5 -50.78 37.97 -12.16
C ASP A 5 -50.13 37.40 -10.89
N THR A 6 -50.45 37.98 -9.74
CA THR A 6 -49.91 37.58 -8.43
C THR A 6 -50.34 36.18 -8.01
N PHE A 7 -51.46 35.67 -8.52
CA PHE A 7 -51.93 34.31 -8.26
C PHE A 7 -51.09 33.28 -9.02
N SER A 8 -50.66 33.61 -10.24
CA SER A 8 -49.71 32.76 -10.98
C SER A 8 -48.34 32.69 -10.32
N LEU A 9 -47.87 33.78 -9.70
CA LEU A 9 -46.59 33.79 -8.97
C LEU A 9 -46.65 32.96 -7.69
N TRP A 10 -47.77 33.02 -6.95
CA TRP A 10 -47.97 32.21 -5.74
C TRP A 10 -48.07 30.70 -6.09
N ARG A 11 -48.87 30.34 -7.11
CA ARG A 11 -48.98 28.95 -7.58
C ARG A 11 -47.64 28.41 -8.09
N ASN A 12 -46.92 29.19 -8.90
CA ASN A 12 -45.60 28.78 -9.38
C ASN A 12 -44.58 28.69 -8.25
N GLY A 13 -44.76 29.43 -7.14
CA GLY A 13 -43.97 29.33 -5.93
C GLY A 13 -44.19 27.99 -5.21
N GLU A 14 -45.44 27.60 -4.96
CA GLU A 14 -45.77 26.31 -4.34
C GLU A 14 -45.39 25.11 -5.23
N GLU A 15 -45.58 25.21 -6.55
CA GLU A 15 -45.14 24.19 -7.51
C GLU A 15 -43.60 24.10 -7.58
N ASN A 16 -42.87 25.22 -7.51
CA ASN A 16 -41.41 25.21 -7.45
C ASN A 16 -40.87 24.68 -6.12
N GLU A 17 -41.49 25.01 -4.98
CA GLU A 17 -41.09 24.49 -3.67
C GLU A 17 -41.34 22.99 -3.55
N SER A 18 -42.49 22.51 -4.02
CA SER A 18 -42.81 21.08 -4.04
C SER A 18 -41.91 20.29 -5.00
N ASN A 19 -41.64 20.82 -6.20
CA ASN A 19 -40.70 20.21 -7.15
C ASN A 19 -39.25 20.20 -6.64
N SER A 20 -38.83 21.25 -5.92
CA SER A 20 -37.50 21.35 -5.31
C SER A 20 -37.32 20.34 -4.16
N SER A 21 -38.32 20.20 -3.30
CA SER A 21 -38.34 19.21 -2.21
C SER A 21 -38.36 17.77 -2.75
N ALA A 22 -39.20 17.50 -3.76
CA ALA A 22 -39.27 16.20 -4.42
C ALA A 22 -37.94 15.83 -5.10
N SER A 23 -37.30 16.77 -5.80
CA SER A 23 -35.99 16.57 -6.43
C SER A 23 -34.89 16.26 -5.40
N SER A 24 -34.90 16.96 -4.26
CA SER A 24 -33.91 16.76 -3.19
C SER A 24 -34.05 15.36 -2.55
N SER A 25 -35.29 14.92 -2.30
CA SER A 25 -35.55 13.58 -1.76
C SER A 25 -35.16 12.46 -2.73
N LEU A 26 -35.43 12.63 -4.02
CA LEU A 26 -35.03 11.69 -5.08
C LEU A 26 -33.50 11.54 -5.15
N MET A 27 -32.77 12.64 -5.10
CA MET A 27 -31.30 12.62 -5.09
C MET A 27 -30.73 11.90 -3.85
N ALA A 28 -31.36 12.09 -2.69
CA ALA A 28 -30.97 11.38 -1.47
C ALA A 28 -31.21 9.87 -1.59
N VAL A 29 -32.35 9.45 -2.13
CA VAL A 29 -32.65 8.01 -2.36
C VAL A 29 -31.66 7.40 -3.35
N LEU A 30 -31.39 8.07 -4.48
CA LEU A 30 -30.40 7.59 -5.45
C LEU A 30 -28.99 7.47 -4.85
N ALA A 31 -28.58 8.44 -4.03
CA ALA A 31 -27.30 8.38 -3.32
C ALA A 31 -27.24 7.20 -2.34
N THR A 32 -28.29 6.95 -1.56
CA THR A 32 -28.32 5.81 -0.64
C THR A 32 -28.28 4.47 -1.36
N VAL A 33 -29.04 4.30 -2.44
CA VAL A 33 -29.02 3.09 -3.28
C VAL A 33 -27.64 2.88 -3.89
N LEU A 34 -26.99 3.94 -4.38
CA LEU A 34 -25.64 3.87 -4.91
C LEU A 34 -24.64 3.41 -3.83
N VAL A 35 -24.70 4.00 -2.63
CA VAL A 35 -23.82 3.60 -1.50
C VAL A 35 -24.06 2.13 -1.12
N VAL A 36 -25.32 1.71 -0.98
CA VAL A 36 -25.66 0.31 -0.64
C VAL A 36 -25.19 -0.64 -1.73
N SER A 37 -25.37 -0.28 -3.01
CA SER A 37 -24.92 -1.08 -4.15
C SER A 37 -23.39 -1.21 -4.18
N ILE A 38 -22.67 -0.12 -3.92
CA ILE A 38 -21.20 -0.10 -3.80
C ILE A 38 -20.76 -1.01 -2.64
N VAL A 39 -21.34 -0.84 -1.46
CA VAL A 39 -21.03 -1.66 -0.29
C VAL A 39 -21.29 -3.14 -0.58
N PHE A 40 -22.44 -3.47 -1.18
CA PHE A 40 -22.81 -4.83 -1.53
C PHE A 40 -21.88 -5.44 -2.59
N TYR A 41 -21.52 -4.67 -3.62
CA TYR A 41 -20.55 -5.08 -4.64
C TYR A 41 -19.20 -5.43 -4.01
N PHE A 42 -18.68 -4.58 -3.12
CA PHE A 42 -17.43 -4.84 -2.41
C PHE A 42 -17.52 -6.02 -1.44
N PHE A 43 -18.65 -6.18 -0.76
CA PHE A 43 -18.90 -7.33 0.12
C PHE A 43 -18.91 -8.64 -0.67
N ARG A 44 -19.51 -8.67 -1.85
CA ARG A 44 -19.45 -9.83 -2.76
C ARG A 44 -18.03 -10.09 -3.26
N ARG A 45 -17.28 -9.03 -3.60
CA ARG A 45 -15.87 -9.16 -4.01
C ARG A 45 -14.98 -9.72 -2.91
N THR A 46 -15.28 -9.45 -1.64
CA THR A 46 -14.54 -10.04 -0.52
C THR A 46 -14.78 -11.54 -0.35
N LYS A 47 -15.88 -12.09 -0.91
CA LYS A 47 -16.22 -13.52 -0.88
C LYS A 47 -15.68 -14.31 -2.08
N ASN A 48 -15.09 -13.66 -3.08
CA ASN A 48 -14.61 -14.34 -4.27
C ASN A 48 -13.17 -14.82 -4.10
N GLY A 49 -13.03 -16.06 -3.65
CA GLY A 49 -11.77 -16.81 -3.64
C GLY A 49 -11.93 -18.10 -2.87
N ALA A 50 -12.36 -19.16 -3.55
CA ALA A 50 -12.42 -20.54 -3.04
C ALA A 50 -11.03 -21.18 -2.90
N TYR A 51 -10.06 -20.40 -2.42
CA TYR A 51 -8.75 -20.89 -2.00
C TYR A 51 -8.73 -20.88 -0.48
N LEU A 52 -8.25 -21.97 0.13
CA LEU A 52 -8.00 -22.03 1.56
C LEU A 52 -6.87 -21.05 1.88
N LEU A 53 -7.22 -19.78 2.13
CA LEU A 53 -6.26 -18.79 2.58
C LEU A 53 -5.72 -19.18 3.96
N PRO A 54 -4.46 -18.85 4.25
CA PRO A 54 -3.95 -18.97 5.60
C PRO A 54 -4.84 -18.21 6.59
N PRO A 55 -4.92 -18.66 7.85
CA PRO A 55 -5.70 -17.99 8.89
C PRO A 55 -5.27 -16.52 9.05
N GLY A 56 -6.12 -15.67 9.62
CA GLY A 56 -5.75 -14.29 9.90
C GLY A 56 -6.88 -13.37 10.32
N PRO A 57 -6.57 -12.12 10.68
CA PRO A 57 -7.55 -11.17 11.18
C PRO A 57 -8.57 -10.82 10.10
N ARG A 58 -9.84 -10.77 10.50
CA ARG A 58 -10.93 -10.29 9.64
C ARG A 58 -10.94 -8.76 9.65
N GLY A 59 -10.69 -8.17 8.48
CA GLY A 59 -10.75 -6.72 8.28
C GLY A 59 -12.15 -6.20 7.96
N LEU A 60 -12.30 -4.88 7.89
CA LEU A 60 -13.50 -4.21 7.41
C LEU A 60 -13.72 -4.46 5.91
N PRO A 61 -14.96 -4.39 5.41
CA PRO A 61 -15.21 -4.32 3.97
C PRO A 61 -14.43 -3.15 3.34
N LEU A 62 -13.92 -3.34 2.13
CA LEU A 62 -13.10 -2.39 1.37
C LEU A 62 -11.71 -2.08 1.95
N LEU A 63 -11.62 -1.71 3.23
CA LEU A 63 -10.37 -1.28 3.89
C LEU A 63 -9.51 -2.43 4.40
N GLY A 64 -10.11 -3.59 4.66
CA GLY A 64 -9.42 -4.70 5.29
C GLY A 64 -8.92 -4.32 6.69
N SER A 65 -7.67 -4.65 6.98
CA SER A 65 -7.01 -4.41 8.27
C SER A 65 -6.30 -3.05 8.34
N LEU A 66 -6.36 -2.22 7.27
CA LEU A 66 -5.69 -0.92 7.24
C LEU A 66 -5.99 -0.03 8.47
N PRO A 67 -7.25 0.11 8.93
CA PRO A 67 -7.55 0.98 10.08
C PRO A 67 -7.01 0.47 11.41
N PHE A 68 -6.64 -0.81 11.48
CA PHE A 68 -6.13 -1.47 12.68
C PHE A 68 -4.61 -1.64 12.66
N LEU A 69 -3.93 -1.17 11.61
CA LEU A 69 -2.47 -1.22 11.54
C LEU A 69 -1.86 -0.29 12.58
N ARG A 70 -0.83 -0.78 13.26
CA ARG A 70 0.02 0.01 14.15
C ARG A 70 1.26 0.53 13.40
N SER A 71 1.90 1.56 13.93
CA SER A 71 3.14 2.11 13.37
C SER A 71 4.32 1.13 13.48
N ASP A 72 4.34 0.32 14.54
CA ASP A 72 5.31 -0.73 14.80
C ASP A 72 4.95 -2.05 14.09
N LEU A 73 4.89 -2.00 12.75
CA LEU A 73 4.36 -3.10 11.92
C LEU A 73 5.00 -4.47 12.20
N HIS A 74 6.32 -4.53 12.42
CA HIS A 74 7.02 -5.78 12.68
C HIS A 74 6.63 -6.40 14.04
N VAL A 75 6.42 -5.57 15.07
CA VAL A 75 5.92 -6.01 16.38
C VAL A 75 4.47 -6.47 16.26
N TYR A 76 3.63 -5.64 15.63
CA TYR A 76 2.23 -5.95 15.37
C TYR A 76 2.06 -7.30 14.65
N PHE A 77 2.81 -7.53 13.57
CA PHE A 77 2.73 -8.80 12.84
C PHE A 77 3.26 -9.98 13.64
N ALA A 78 4.29 -9.80 14.48
CA ALA A 78 4.76 -10.84 15.38
C ALA A 78 3.69 -11.22 16.44
N GLU A 79 2.98 -10.24 16.99
CA GLU A 79 1.86 -10.47 17.92
C GLU A 79 0.71 -11.23 17.22
N LEU A 80 0.35 -10.84 16.00
CA LEU A 80 -0.66 -11.55 15.23
C LEU A 80 -0.23 -12.98 14.89
N ALA A 81 1.04 -13.21 14.56
CA ALA A 81 1.55 -14.54 14.26
C ALA A 81 1.45 -15.50 15.46
N ARG A 82 1.53 -14.99 16.70
CA ARG A 82 1.27 -15.80 17.90
C ARG A 82 -0.19 -16.26 18.00
N THR A 83 -1.12 -15.51 17.42
CA THR A 83 -2.55 -15.80 17.47
C THR A 83 -3.02 -16.64 16.28
N TYR A 84 -2.57 -16.30 15.08
CA TYR A 84 -3.02 -16.91 13.83
C TYR A 84 -2.05 -17.95 13.26
N GLY A 85 -0.83 -18.04 13.80
CA GLY A 85 0.19 -19.00 13.39
C GLY A 85 1.28 -18.40 12.50
N PRO A 86 2.25 -19.23 12.11
CA PRO A 86 3.49 -18.81 11.44
C PRO A 86 3.28 -18.37 9.99
N VAL A 87 2.16 -18.73 9.36
CA VAL A 87 1.76 -18.27 8.04
C VAL A 87 0.34 -17.77 8.16
N MET A 88 0.16 -16.46 8.00
CA MET A 88 -1.14 -15.81 8.15
C MET A 88 -1.44 -14.86 7.01
N SER A 89 -2.72 -14.57 6.78
CA SER A 89 -3.16 -13.66 5.73
C SER A 89 -4.00 -12.50 6.28
N LEU A 90 -3.82 -11.32 5.70
CA LEU A 90 -4.63 -10.14 6.01
C LEU A 90 -4.85 -9.31 4.74
N ARG A 91 -5.96 -8.58 4.69
CA ARG A 91 -6.22 -7.65 3.58
C ARG A 91 -5.78 -6.24 3.93
N LEU A 92 -5.04 -5.60 3.05
CA LEU A 92 -4.68 -4.18 3.11
C LEU A 92 -5.43 -3.45 2.00
N GLY A 93 -6.64 -3.00 2.30
CA GLY A 93 -7.57 -2.52 1.29
C GLY A 93 -7.94 -3.64 0.31
N ALA A 94 -7.72 -3.38 -0.98
CA ALA A 94 -7.93 -4.37 -2.03
C ALA A 94 -6.83 -5.46 -2.09
N LYS A 95 -5.65 -5.20 -1.52
CA LYS A 95 -4.48 -6.09 -1.62
C LYS A 95 -4.53 -7.19 -0.56
N LEU A 96 -4.21 -8.43 -0.95
CA LEU A 96 -4.02 -9.54 -0.02
C LEU A 96 -2.53 -9.59 0.36
N CYS A 97 -2.26 -9.61 1.67
CA CYS A 97 -0.91 -9.74 2.22
C CYS A 97 -0.82 -11.08 2.97
N VAL A 98 0.26 -11.80 2.74
CA VAL A 98 0.61 -13.01 3.50
C VAL A 98 1.88 -12.71 4.29
N VAL A 99 1.84 -13.00 5.58
CA VAL A 99 2.96 -12.78 6.50
C VAL A 99 3.56 -14.13 6.88
N LEU A 100 4.87 -14.23 6.71
CA LEU A 100 5.67 -15.40 7.07
C LEU A 100 6.47 -15.06 8.34
N SER A 101 6.26 -15.83 9.40
CA SER A 101 6.82 -15.59 10.74
C SER A 101 7.57 -16.80 11.30
N SER A 102 7.95 -17.77 10.46
CA SER A 102 8.80 -18.91 10.84
C SER A 102 9.98 -19.06 9.89
N PRO A 103 11.15 -19.53 10.37
CA PRO A 103 12.29 -19.82 9.52
C PRO A 103 11.97 -20.81 8.39
N GLU A 104 11.13 -21.80 8.66
CA GLU A 104 10.75 -22.85 7.71
C GLU A 104 9.97 -22.25 6.54
N ALA A 105 8.92 -21.46 6.83
CA ALA A 105 8.10 -20.83 5.79
C ALA A 105 8.89 -19.77 5.00
N VAL A 106 9.77 -19.03 5.68
CA VAL A 106 10.64 -18.03 5.02
C VAL A 106 11.64 -18.72 4.10
N LYS A 107 12.25 -19.84 4.53
CA LYS A 107 13.14 -20.64 3.69
C LYS A 107 12.41 -21.17 2.47
N GLU A 108 11.22 -21.73 2.66
CA GLU A 108 10.43 -22.25 1.54
C GLU A 108 10.16 -21.15 0.50
N ALA A 109 9.71 -19.97 0.92
CA ALA A 109 9.39 -18.88 0.00
C ALA A 109 10.62 -18.21 -0.63
N LEU A 110 11.69 -17.98 0.14
CA LEU A 110 12.83 -17.15 -0.29
C LEU A 110 14.03 -17.95 -0.81
N ARG A 111 14.02 -19.27 -0.64
CA ARG A 111 15.09 -20.16 -1.12
C ARG A 111 14.55 -21.27 -2.01
N ASP A 112 13.58 -22.04 -1.52
CA ASP A 112 13.15 -23.25 -2.23
C ASP A 112 12.18 -22.91 -3.39
N GLN A 113 11.42 -21.82 -3.26
CA GLN A 113 10.50 -21.26 -4.25
C GLN A 113 10.88 -19.81 -4.64
N ASP A 114 12.17 -19.48 -4.56
CA ASP A 114 12.67 -18.11 -4.69
C ASP A 114 12.24 -17.42 -5.99
N VAL A 115 12.21 -18.12 -7.12
CA VAL A 115 11.76 -17.59 -8.43
C VAL A 115 10.27 -17.26 -8.44
N VAL A 116 9.44 -18.07 -7.78
CA VAL A 116 7.98 -17.86 -7.71
C VAL A 116 7.68 -16.57 -6.92
N PHE A 117 8.41 -16.34 -5.83
CA PHE A 117 8.27 -15.17 -4.97
C PHE A 117 9.29 -14.05 -5.28
N ALA A 118 9.97 -14.10 -6.44
CA ALA A 118 11.01 -13.14 -6.78
C ALA A 118 10.46 -11.75 -7.10
N ASN A 119 9.23 -11.69 -7.63
CA ASN A 119 8.59 -10.44 -8.04
C ASN A 119 8.08 -9.63 -6.85
N ARG A 120 7.87 -8.33 -7.06
CA ARG A 120 7.39 -7.39 -6.04
C ARG A 120 6.13 -6.68 -6.54
N ASP A 121 5.18 -6.48 -5.64
CA ASP A 121 4.04 -5.60 -5.88
C ASP A 121 4.49 -4.15 -5.67
N VAL A 122 4.84 -3.48 -6.76
CA VAL A 122 5.43 -2.14 -6.72
C VAL A 122 4.32 -1.09 -6.70
N PRO A 123 4.22 -0.23 -5.65
CA PRO A 123 3.29 0.89 -5.67
C PRO A 123 3.70 1.90 -6.74
N MET A 124 2.76 2.72 -7.21
CA MET A 124 3.03 3.73 -8.26
C MET A 124 4.22 4.65 -7.94
N VAL A 125 4.37 5.06 -6.68
CA VAL A 125 5.53 5.84 -6.23
C VAL A 125 6.83 5.08 -6.43
N GLY A 126 6.85 3.79 -6.07
CA GLY A 126 7.99 2.90 -6.28
C GLY A 126 8.29 2.69 -7.76
N PHE A 127 7.26 2.64 -8.62
CA PHE A 127 7.43 2.51 -10.07
C PHE A 127 8.13 3.73 -10.66
N VAL A 128 7.72 4.94 -10.27
CA VAL A 128 8.37 6.19 -10.69
C VAL A 128 9.81 6.26 -10.17
N TYR A 129 10.02 6.01 -8.88
CA TYR A 129 11.34 6.00 -8.24
C TYR A 129 12.31 4.99 -8.88
N SER A 130 11.80 3.88 -9.40
CA SER A 130 12.61 2.82 -10.01
C SER A 130 12.78 2.95 -11.52
N TYR A 131 12.57 4.14 -12.09
CA TYR A 131 12.65 4.38 -13.53
C TYR A 131 11.74 3.45 -14.34
N GLY A 132 10.50 3.28 -13.84
CA GLY A 132 9.52 2.38 -14.41
C GLY A 132 9.78 0.91 -14.08
N GLY A 133 10.25 0.60 -12.87
CA GLY A 133 10.54 -0.77 -12.46
C GLY A 133 11.75 -1.40 -13.15
N LYS A 134 12.77 -0.60 -13.45
CA LYS A 134 13.97 -1.06 -14.19
C LYS A 134 15.24 -1.10 -13.34
N ASN A 135 15.19 -0.63 -12.09
CA ASN A 135 16.33 -0.69 -11.18
C ASN A 135 16.51 -2.09 -10.56
N LEU A 136 17.67 -2.33 -9.93
CA LEU A 136 18.00 -3.64 -9.34
C LEU A 136 17.03 -4.08 -8.23
N ALA A 137 16.46 -3.12 -7.49
CA ALA A 137 15.65 -3.39 -6.30
C ALA A 137 14.21 -3.81 -6.62
N LEU A 138 13.62 -3.23 -7.68
CA LEU A 138 12.19 -3.38 -7.98
C LEU A 138 11.90 -3.97 -9.37
N ALA A 139 12.93 -4.23 -10.20
CA ALA A 139 12.72 -4.89 -11.48
C ALA A 139 12.18 -6.32 -11.32
N PRO A 140 11.20 -6.72 -12.15
CA PRO A 140 10.69 -8.08 -12.14
C PRO A 140 11.80 -9.07 -12.50
N TYR A 141 11.70 -10.27 -11.94
CA TYR A 141 12.65 -11.33 -12.21
C TYR A 141 12.65 -11.70 -13.70
N GLY A 142 13.83 -11.69 -14.30
CA GLY A 142 14.01 -11.91 -15.72
C GLY A 142 15.44 -11.63 -16.17
N PRO A 143 15.72 -11.70 -17.49
CA PRO A 143 17.06 -11.47 -18.04
C PRO A 143 17.68 -10.13 -17.61
N HIS A 144 16.88 -9.05 -17.63
CA HIS A 144 17.30 -7.71 -17.21
C HIS A 144 17.76 -7.67 -15.75
N TRP A 145 16.94 -8.18 -14.83
CA TRP A 145 17.28 -8.23 -13.40
C TRP A 145 18.51 -9.11 -13.15
N ARG A 146 18.63 -10.27 -13.82
CA ARG A 146 19.80 -11.16 -13.68
C ARG A 146 21.08 -10.49 -14.17
N MET A 147 21.01 -9.74 -15.27
CA MET A 147 22.14 -8.95 -15.77
C MET A 147 22.57 -7.89 -14.76
N LEU A 148 21.63 -7.08 -14.26
CA LEU A 148 21.92 -6.07 -13.24
C LEU A 148 22.55 -6.69 -12.00
N ARG A 149 21.99 -7.78 -11.49
CA ARG A 149 22.52 -8.47 -10.31
C ARG A 149 23.93 -9.01 -10.54
N LYS A 150 24.21 -9.55 -11.72
CA LYS A 150 25.55 -10.02 -12.11
C LYS A 150 26.56 -8.88 -12.16
N VAL A 151 26.21 -7.76 -12.78
CA VAL A 151 27.08 -6.57 -12.84
C VAL A 151 27.32 -6.02 -11.44
N SER A 152 26.28 -5.85 -10.62
CA SER A 152 26.45 -5.34 -9.26
C SER A 152 27.32 -6.25 -8.39
N ALA A 153 27.12 -7.57 -8.45
CA ALA A 153 27.95 -8.51 -7.70
C ALA A 153 29.42 -8.52 -8.17
N ARG A 154 29.66 -8.38 -9.48
CA ARG A 154 31.01 -8.41 -10.05
C ARG A 154 31.78 -7.12 -9.89
N GLU A 155 31.12 -5.97 -10.03
CA GLU A 155 31.80 -4.69 -10.11
C GLU A 155 31.67 -3.87 -8.82
N LEU A 156 30.50 -3.90 -8.18
CA LEU A 156 30.18 -3.02 -7.04
C LEU A 156 30.43 -3.70 -5.69
N PHE A 157 30.06 -4.98 -5.58
CA PHE A 157 30.08 -5.73 -4.32
C PHE A 157 31.16 -6.82 -4.28
N ASN A 158 32.16 -6.74 -5.16
CA ASN A 158 33.30 -7.65 -5.08
C ASN A 158 34.27 -7.22 -3.95
N PRO A 159 35.07 -8.15 -3.38
CA PRO A 159 35.99 -7.84 -2.29
C PRO A 159 36.97 -6.70 -2.60
N ALA A 160 37.57 -6.68 -3.80
CA ALA A 160 38.54 -5.66 -4.18
C ALA A 160 37.93 -4.25 -4.23
N THR A 161 36.70 -4.11 -4.72
CA THR A 161 35.95 -2.85 -4.70
C THR A 161 35.57 -2.46 -3.27
N ILE A 162 35.16 -3.41 -2.43
CA ILE A 162 34.84 -3.13 -1.02
C ILE A 162 36.09 -2.65 -0.27
N ASP A 163 37.24 -3.26 -0.52
CA ASP A 163 38.52 -2.94 0.10
C ASP A 163 39.06 -1.59 -0.39
N SER A 164 38.92 -1.27 -1.69
CA SER A 164 39.34 0.03 -2.23
C SER A 164 38.54 1.20 -1.65
N LEU A 165 37.29 0.95 -1.24
CA LEU A 165 36.42 1.93 -0.59
C LEU A 165 36.66 2.05 0.94
N SER A 166 37.62 1.30 1.51
CA SER A 166 37.88 1.33 2.95
C SER A 166 38.42 2.69 3.42
N VAL A 167 39.48 3.20 2.78
CA VAL A 167 40.12 4.47 3.14
C VAL A 167 39.17 5.67 2.95
N PRO A 168 38.51 5.85 1.79
CA PRO A 168 37.54 6.93 1.63
C PRO A 168 36.42 6.89 2.68
N ARG A 169 35.94 5.70 3.03
CA ARG A 169 34.89 5.54 4.06
C ARG A 169 35.38 5.97 5.44
N GLN A 170 36.61 5.63 5.81
CA GLN A 170 37.19 6.06 7.08
C GLN A 170 37.37 7.58 7.13
N ASP A 171 37.76 8.20 6.02
CA ASP A 171 37.93 9.65 5.95
C ASP A 171 36.59 10.39 6.07
N GLU A 172 35.53 9.92 5.40
CA GLU A 172 34.18 10.49 5.54
C GLU A 172 33.62 10.32 6.96
N ILE A 173 33.88 9.17 7.61
CA ILE A 173 33.52 8.97 9.02
C ILE A 173 34.27 9.98 9.91
N ARG A 174 35.58 10.18 9.69
CA ARG A 174 36.38 11.14 10.47
C ARG A 174 35.83 12.56 10.35
N ARG A 175 35.55 13.00 9.12
CA ARG A 175 34.95 14.32 8.84
C ARG A 175 33.61 14.49 9.54
N MET A 176 32.74 13.49 9.49
CA MET A 176 31.44 13.51 10.18
C MET A 176 31.61 13.67 11.69
N VAL A 177 32.57 12.96 12.30
CA VAL A 177 32.85 13.07 13.73
C VAL A 177 33.39 14.45 14.10
N GLU A 178 34.30 15.00 13.30
CA GLU A 178 34.84 16.35 13.50
C GLU A 178 33.74 17.41 13.38
N GLU A 179 32.84 17.28 12.40
CA GLU A 179 31.71 18.18 12.23
C GLU A 179 30.75 18.14 13.43
N ILE A 180 30.39 16.94 13.91
CA ILE A 180 29.53 16.78 15.10
C ILE A 180 30.17 17.42 16.33
N ARG A 181 31.48 17.22 16.52
CA ARG A 181 32.22 17.85 17.63
C ARG A 181 32.25 19.37 17.51
N GLY A 182 32.48 19.89 16.30
CA GLY A 182 32.46 21.33 16.02
C GLY A 182 31.10 21.96 16.31
N ARG A 183 29.99 21.28 15.98
CA ARG A 183 28.63 21.75 16.28
C ARG A 183 28.30 21.72 17.78
N GLN A 184 28.86 20.78 18.54
CA GLN A 184 28.71 20.75 20.00
C GLN A 184 29.53 21.84 20.71
N ALA A 185 30.57 22.37 20.06
CA ALA A 185 31.46 23.38 20.61
C ALA A 185 31.06 24.83 20.29
N SER A 186 30.07 25.05 19.41
CA SER A 186 29.47 26.37 19.18
C SER A 186 28.21 26.55 20.05
N PRO A 187 28.12 27.64 20.85
CA PRO A 187 26.97 27.92 21.72
C PRO A 187 25.68 28.23 20.97
#